data_AF-A0A4Y2VTQ3-F1
#
_entry.id   AF-A0A4Y2VTQ3-F1
#
_cell.length_a   1.000
_cell.length_b   1.000
_cell.length_c   1.000
_cell.angle_alpha   90.00
_cell.angle_beta   90.00
_cell.angle_gamma   90.00
#
_symmetry.space_group_name_H-M   'P 1'
#
loop_
_entity.id
_entity.type
_entity.pdbx_description
1 polymer ?
#
loop_
_entity_poly.entity_id
_entity_poly.type
_entity_poly.pdbx_seq_one_letter_code
_entity_poly.pdbx_strand_id
1 'polypeptide(L)'
;MQQIEESNIKYHLAKATEELQKDKNKKLHTMGISLDIQGAFGHLQYNSIRNSLDEINFFSHTIDTLKDILNDRNVTIQTAQGPVSWSQQQGCAQGSCTGPMFWNLVANEVIIVEW
;
A
#
# COMPACT_ATOMS: atom_id res chain seq x y z
N MET A 1 -9.87 -4.68 -13.79
CA MET A 1 -9.02 -4.08 -12.74
C MET A 1 -7.88 -5.02 -12.36
N GLN A 2 -8.13 -6.16 -11.70
CA GLN A 2 -7.07 -7.11 -11.31
C GLN A 2 -6.20 -7.61 -12.48
N GLN A 3 -6.79 -7.99 -13.62
CA GLN A 3 -6.03 -8.38 -14.82
C GLN A 3 -5.19 -7.24 -15.44
N ILE A 4 -5.63 -5.98 -15.28
CA ILE A 4 -4.91 -4.81 -15.79
C ILE A 4 -3.69 -4.53 -14.90
N GLU A 5 -3.86 -4.59 -13.57
CA GLU A 5 -2.75 -4.46 -12.62
C GLU A 5 -1.69 -5.54 -12.82
N GLU A 6 -2.11 -6.80 -12.97
CA GLU A 6 -1.19 -7.92 -13.26
C GLU A 6 -0.44 -7.71 -14.58
N SER A 7 -1.12 -7.19 -15.61
CA SER A 7 -0.52 -6.86 -16.90
C SER A 7 0.53 -5.76 -16.78
N ASN A 8 0.23 -4.71 -16.00
CA ASN A 8 1.16 -3.59 -15.79
C ASN A 8 2.38 -4.00 -14.97
N ILE A 9 2.19 -4.79 -13.89
CA ILE A 9 3.30 -5.31 -13.08
C ILE A 9 4.25 -6.14 -13.95
N LYS A 10 3.71 -7.07 -14.76
CA LYS A 10 4.52 -7.89 -15.68
C LYS A 10 5.27 -7.02 -16.68
N TYR A 11 4.63 -6.00 -17.23
CA TYR A 11 5.27 -5.08 -18.17
C TYR A 11 6.46 -4.35 -17.54
N HIS A 12 6.30 -3.77 -16.35
CA HIS A 12 7.38 -3.03 -15.69
C HIS A 12 8.56 -3.93 -15.28
N LEU A 13 8.28 -5.16 -14.81
CA LEU A 13 9.33 -6.14 -14.51
C LEU A 13 10.10 -6.58 -15.76
N ALA A 14 9.38 -6.82 -16.87
CA ALA A 14 10.00 -7.16 -18.14
C ALA A 14 10.90 -6.03 -18.64
N LYS A 15 10.43 -4.78 -18.57
CA LYS A 15 11.20 -3.60 -18.96
C LYS A 15 12.50 -3.45 -18.14
N ALA A 16 12.42 -3.57 -16.81
CA ALA A 16 13.59 -3.51 -15.95
C ALA A 16 14.61 -4.62 -16.29
N THR A 17 14.12 -5.83 -16.55
CA THR A 17 14.97 -6.97 -16.96
C THR A 17 15.65 -6.71 -18.31
N GLU A 18 14.94 -6.10 -19.25
CA GLU A 18 15.47 -5.73 -20.56
C GLU A 18 16.60 -4.68 -20.44
N GLU A 19 16.44 -3.67 -19.57
CA GLU A 19 17.47 -2.68 -19.29
C GLU A 19 18.73 -3.31 -18.68
N LEU A 20 18.56 -4.20 -17.69
CA LEU A 20 19.68 -4.98 -17.13
C LEU A 20 20.41 -5.80 -18.19
N GLN A 21 19.66 -6.42 -19.11
CA GLN A 21 20.24 -7.21 -20.20
C GLN A 21 21.01 -6.33 -21.20
N LYS A 22 20.51 -5.12 -21.50
CA LYS A 22 21.21 -4.14 -22.35
C LYS A 22 22.53 -3.70 -21.73
N ASP A 23 22.53 -3.38 -20.44
CA ASP A 23 23.74 -2.99 -19.71
C ASP A 23 24.77 -4.10 -19.69
N LYS A 24 24.32 -5.33 -19.44
CA LYS A 24 25.15 -6.53 -19.49
C LYS A 24 25.80 -6.71 -20.88
N ASN A 25 25.04 -6.57 -21.96
CA ASN A 25 25.56 -6.69 -23.33
C ASN A 25 26.61 -5.61 -23.65
N LYS A 26 26.46 -4.41 -23.07
CA LYS A 26 27.41 -3.30 -23.19
C LYS A 26 28.60 -3.41 -22.24
N LYS A 27 28.65 -4.44 -21.39
CA LYS A 27 29.65 -4.63 -20.33
C LYS A 27 29.71 -3.45 -19.34
N LEU A 28 28.56 -2.84 -19.05
CA LEU A 28 28.46 -1.78 -18.04
C LEU A 28 28.39 -2.40 -16.63
N HIS A 29 28.79 -1.61 -15.62
CA HIS A 29 28.55 -1.94 -14.22
C HIS A 29 27.18 -1.41 -13.80
N THR A 30 26.31 -2.31 -13.34
CA THR A 30 24.96 -1.96 -12.89
C THR A 30 24.81 -2.26 -11.40
N MET A 31 24.22 -1.32 -10.65
CA MET A 31 23.89 -1.48 -9.24
C MET A 31 22.38 -1.62 -9.08
N GLY A 32 21.95 -2.68 -8.40
CA GLY A 32 20.55 -2.86 -7.99
C GLY A 32 20.39 -2.50 -6.52
N ILE A 33 19.35 -1.75 -6.19
CA ILE A 33 18.95 -1.43 -4.82
C ILE A 33 17.56 -2.03 -4.61
N SER A 34 17.41 -2.85 -3.57
CA SER A 34 16.11 -3.37 -3.13
C SER A 34 15.81 -2.88 -1.71
N LEU A 35 14.59 -2.42 -1.48
CA LEU A 35 14.11 -1.95 -0.18
C LEU A 35 12.94 -2.82 0.26
N ASP A 36 13.00 -3.32 1.49
CA ASP A 36 11.89 -4.00 2.14
C ASP A 36 11.30 -3.10 3.22
N ILE A 37 9.97 -2.93 3.22
CA ILE A 37 9.28 -2.04 4.14
C ILE A 37 8.67 -2.88 5.26
N GLN A 38 9.29 -2.79 6.44
CA GLN A 38 8.84 -3.54 7.60
C GLN A 38 7.41 -3.18 8.00
N GLY A 39 6.53 -4.18 7.99
CA GLY A 39 5.16 -4.04 8.46
C GLY A 39 4.33 -3.05 7.65
N ALA A 40 4.54 -2.97 6.33
CA ALA A 40 3.83 -2.09 5.40
C ALA A 40 2.32 -1.94 5.72
N PHE A 41 1.60 -3.07 5.81
CA PHE A 41 0.17 -3.04 6.14
C PHE A 41 -0.15 -2.81 7.62
N GLY A 42 0.75 -3.14 8.55
CA GLY A 42 0.50 -3.02 10.00
C GLY A 42 0.78 -1.62 10.55
N HIS A 43 1.70 -0.89 9.92
CA HIS A 43 2.14 0.44 10.33
C HIS A 43 1.46 1.59 9.56
N LEU A 44 0.54 1.26 8.65
CA LEU A 44 -0.16 2.25 7.84
C LEU A 44 -1.07 3.13 8.71
N GLN A 45 -0.72 4.40 8.91
CA GLN A 45 -1.47 5.31 9.76
C GLN A 45 -2.80 5.69 9.12
N TYR A 46 -3.90 5.68 9.89
CA TYR A 46 -5.21 6.06 9.34
C TYR A 46 -5.26 7.52 8.88
N ASN A 47 -4.51 8.41 9.53
CA ASN A 47 -4.41 9.80 9.10
C ASN A 47 -3.72 9.93 7.74
N SER A 48 -2.66 9.17 7.48
CA SER A 48 -2.02 9.14 6.16
C SER A 48 -2.99 8.66 5.08
N ILE A 49 -3.73 7.58 5.35
CA ILE A 49 -4.74 7.08 4.39
C ILE A 49 -5.83 8.14 4.13
N ARG A 50 -6.33 8.80 5.19
CA ARG A 50 -7.34 9.87 5.07
C ARG A 50 -6.83 11.03 4.22
N ASN A 51 -5.60 11.48 4.45
CA ASN A 51 -4.98 12.55 3.68
C ASN A 51 -4.85 12.15 2.21
N SER A 52 -4.33 10.95 1.91
CA SER A 52 -4.24 10.47 0.53
C SER A 52 -5.62 10.38 -0.14
N LEU A 53 -6.67 9.99 0.60
CA LEU A 53 -8.04 9.95 0.10
C LEU A 53 -8.61 11.36 -0.18
N ASP A 54 -8.23 12.36 0.61
CA ASP A 54 -8.64 13.77 0.41
C ASP A 54 -8.06 14.38 -0.87
N GLU A 55 -6.91 13.89 -1.32
CA GLU A 55 -6.26 14.35 -2.56
C GLU A 55 -6.87 13.73 -3.83
N ILE A 56 -7.67 12.67 -3.71
CA ILE A 56 -8.29 11.99 -4.85
C ILE A 56 -9.51 12.78 -5.33
N ASN A 57 -9.47 13.25 -6.58
CA ASN A 57 -10.64 13.85 -7.23
C ASN A 57 -11.63 12.77 -7.70
N PHE A 58 -12.48 12.29 -6.78
CA PHE A 58 -13.52 11.30 -7.03
C PHE A 58 -14.82 11.62 -6.29
N PHE A 59 -15.87 10.82 -6.48
CA PHE A 59 -17.16 11.04 -5.81
C PHE A 59 -17.01 11.03 -4.28
N SER A 60 -17.43 12.12 -3.62
CA SER A 60 -17.31 12.31 -2.17
C SER A 60 -17.90 11.15 -1.39
N HIS A 61 -19.08 10.65 -1.75
CA HIS A 61 -19.72 9.52 -1.08
C HIS A 61 -18.85 8.25 -1.05
N THR A 62 -18.07 8.01 -2.11
CA THR A 62 -17.15 6.87 -2.14
C THR A 62 -15.94 7.12 -1.23
N ILE A 63 -15.37 8.33 -1.27
CA ILE A 63 -14.27 8.73 -0.38
C ILE A 63 -14.69 8.66 1.08
N ASP A 64 -15.87 9.17 1.42
CA ASP A 64 -16.45 9.14 2.76
C ASP A 64 -16.67 7.69 3.22
N THR A 65 -17.23 6.83 2.36
CA THR A 65 -17.37 5.39 2.66
C THR A 65 -16.02 4.73 2.94
N LEU A 66 -14.97 5.07 2.19
CA LEU A 66 -13.62 4.54 2.41
C LEU A 66 -13.02 5.04 3.72
N LYS A 67 -13.27 6.29 4.10
CA LYS A 67 -12.86 6.86 5.39
C LYS A 67 -13.62 6.23 6.56
N ASP A 68 -14.90 5.93 6.38
CA ASP A 68 -15.73 5.27 7.39
C ASP A 68 -15.24 3.87 7.74
N ILE A 69 -14.63 3.15 6.80
CA ILE A 69 -13.95 1.86 7.08
C ILE A 69 -12.83 2.03 8.13
N LEU A 70 -12.25 3.22 8.27
CA LEU A 70 -11.18 3.52 9.22
C LEU A 70 -11.68 4.08 10.55
N ASN A 71 -12.97 4.36 10.67
CA ASN A 71 -13.58 4.95 11.86
C ASN A 71 -13.98 3.85 12.87
N ASP A 72 -13.84 4.15 14.17
CA ASP A 72 -14.23 3.28 15.29
C ASP A 72 -13.74 1.82 15.21
N ARG A 73 -12.58 1.63 14.58
CA ARG A 73 -11.93 0.33 14.45
C ARG A 73 -11.42 -0.12 15.80
N ASN A 74 -11.95 -1.25 16.27
CA ASN A 74 -11.53 -1.89 17.50
C ASN A 74 -11.18 -3.36 17.24
N VAL A 75 -10.10 -3.82 17.86
CA VAL A 75 -9.78 -5.24 17.95
C VAL A 75 -10.25 -5.72 19.31
N THR A 76 -11.11 -6.73 19.31
CA THR A 76 -11.60 -7.38 20.52
C THR A 76 -11.07 -8.80 20.60
N ILE A 77 -10.41 -9.13 21.70
CA ILE A 77 -9.85 -10.44 21.97
C ILE A 77 -10.59 -11.04 23.17
N GLN A 78 -11.03 -12.28 23.05
CA GLN A 78 -11.60 -13.02 24.17
C GLN A 78 -10.48 -13.55 25.06
N THR A 79 -10.53 -13.22 26.34
CA THR A 79 -9.60 -13.71 27.37
C THR A 79 -10.35 -14.51 28.43
N ALA A 80 -9.63 -15.20 29.32
CA ALA A 80 -10.25 -15.92 30.43
C ALA A 80 -11.01 -15.00 31.41
N GLN A 81 -10.70 -13.70 31.43
CA GLN A 81 -11.32 -12.68 32.27
C GLN A 81 -12.45 -11.92 31.54
N GLY A 82 -12.71 -12.24 30.27
CA GLY A 82 -13.69 -11.57 29.41
C GLY A 82 -13.07 -10.90 28.17
N PRO A 83 -13.87 -10.20 27.36
CA PRO A 83 -13.38 -9.50 26.18
C PRO A 83 -12.54 -8.29 26.56
N VAL A 84 -11.39 -8.14 25.91
CA VAL A 84 -10.56 -6.93 25.95
C VAL A 84 -10.60 -6.28 24.57
N SER A 85 -10.93 -5.00 24.52
CA SER A 85 -11.01 -4.23 23.28
C SER A 85 -9.93 -3.14 23.23
N TRP A 86 -9.33 -2.97 22.06
CA TRP A 86 -8.32 -1.96 21.78
C TRP A 86 -8.67 -1.18 20.51
N SER A 87 -8.68 0.16 20.60
CA SER A 87 -8.90 1.01 19.44
C SER A 87 -7.67 1.04 18.53
N GLN A 88 -7.88 0.69 17.27
CA GLN A 88 -6.84 0.77 16.24
C GLN A 88 -6.80 2.17 15.65
N GLN A 89 -5.57 2.68 15.47
CA GLN A 89 -5.28 3.96 14.80
C GLN A 89 -4.37 3.78 13.57
N GLN A 90 -3.97 2.53 13.33
CA GLN A 90 -3.11 2.14 12.22
C GLN A 90 -3.42 0.71 11.79
N GLY A 91 -3.00 0.41 10.58
CA GLY A 91 -2.93 -0.92 10.03
C GLY A 91 -4.21 -1.40 9.34
N CYS A 92 -4.06 -2.24 8.34
CA CYS A 92 -5.17 -2.86 7.64
C CYS A 92 -5.50 -4.24 8.24
N ALA A 93 -6.78 -4.60 8.26
CA ALA A 93 -7.18 -5.96 8.61
C ALA A 93 -6.59 -6.95 7.59
N GLN A 94 -5.96 -8.02 8.09
CA GLN A 94 -5.43 -9.07 7.22
C GLN A 94 -6.56 -9.73 6.42
N GLY A 95 -6.35 -9.88 5.11
CA GLY A 95 -7.39 -10.38 4.19
C GLY A 95 -8.39 -9.32 3.73
N SER A 96 -8.28 -8.07 4.18
CA SER A 96 -9.09 -6.97 3.63
C SER A 96 -8.74 -6.72 2.16
N CYS A 97 -9.76 -6.59 1.32
CA CYS A 97 -9.60 -6.18 -0.08
C CYS A 97 -9.11 -4.73 -0.21
N THR A 98 -9.36 -3.88 0.79
CA THR A 98 -8.95 -2.47 0.78
C THR A 98 -7.50 -2.25 1.23
N GLY A 99 -6.88 -3.25 1.87
CA GLY A 99 -5.51 -3.13 2.40
C GLY A 99 -4.48 -2.78 1.32
N PRO A 100 -4.38 -3.54 0.22
CA PRO A 100 -3.49 -3.23 -0.90
C PRO A 100 -3.72 -1.84 -1.50
N MET A 101 -4.98 -1.42 -1.64
CA MET A 101 -5.34 -0.11 -2.17
C MET A 101 -4.87 1.01 -1.24
N PHE A 102 -5.15 0.93 0.07
CA PHE A 102 -4.70 1.94 1.03
C PHE A 102 -3.18 2.02 1.10
N TRP A 103 -2.49 0.88 1.03
CA TRP A 103 -1.04 0.86 0.95
C TRP A 103 -0.53 1.60 -0.29
N ASN A 104 -1.08 1.30 -1.48
CA ASN A 104 -0.66 1.94 -2.72
C ASN A 104 -0.87 3.46 -2.72
N LEU A 105 -1.97 3.95 -2.11
CA LEU A 105 -2.24 5.38 -1.99
C LEU A 105 -1.16 6.09 -1.18
N VAL A 106 -0.87 5.60 0.01
CA VAL A 106 0.13 6.22 0.91
C VAL A 106 1.56 6.00 0.39
N ALA A 107 1.86 4.82 -0.16
CA ALA A 107 3.19 4.52 -0.68
C ALA A 107 3.53 5.40 -1.88
N ASN A 108 2.55 5.79 -2.70
CA ASN A 108 2.78 6.70 -3.82
C ASN A 108 3.35 8.04 -3.37
N GLU A 109 2.84 8.62 -2.27
CA GLU A 109 3.39 9.86 -1.69
C GLU A 109 4.84 9.71 -1.23
N VAL A 110 5.22 8.53 -0.73
CA VAL A 110 6.57 8.26 -0.21
C VAL A 110 7.58 7.94 -1.33
N ILE A 111 7.12 7.30 -2.41
CA ILE A 111 7.96 6.77 -3.49
C ILE A 111 8.12 7.78 -4.64
N ILE A 112 7.25 8.79 -4.75
CA ILE A 112 7.47 9.88 -5.71
C ILE A 112 8.71 10.66 -5.28
N VAL A 113 9.82 10.36 -5.95
CA VAL A 113 11.06 11.12 -5.91
C VAL A 113 11.31 11.57 -7.33
N GLU A 114 11.26 12.88 -7.56
CA GLU A 114 11.74 13.46 -8.82
C GLU A 114 13.27 13.33 -8.83
N TRP A 115 13.80 12.58 -9.79
CA TRP A 115 15.24 12.44 -10.07
C TRP A 115 15.62 13.23 -11.32
#